data_AF-A0A3E5AZK3-F1
#
_entry.id   AF-A0A3E5AZK3-F1
#
_cell.length_a   1.000
_cell.length_b   1.000
_cell.length_c   1.000
_cell.angle_alpha   90.00
_cell.angle_beta   90.00
_cell.angle_gamma   90.00
#
_symmetry.space_group_name_H-M   'P 1'
#
loop_
_entity.id
_entity.type
_entity.pdbx_description
1 polymer ?
#
loop_
_entity_poly.entity_id
_entity_poly.type
_entity_poly.pdbx_seq_one_letter_code
_entity_poly.pdbx_strand_id
1 'polypeptide(L)'
;MMLMVLAWCLAGLMMPARAQSDPGATPVVVYTVQPGDTLWGYAARITPDGGNVADTVDELVRLNNLDSVSLRAGQRLIVPDEV
;
A
#
# COMPACT_ATOMS: atom_id res chain seq x y z
N MET A 1 -38.21 7.69 -35.33
CA MET A 1 -38.24 7.10 -33.97
C MET A 1 -37.32 5.87 -33.80
N MET A 2 -36.53 5.45 -34.80
CA MET A 2 -35.59 4.32 -34.68
C MET A 2 -34.14 4.77 -34.40
N LEU A 3 -33.73 5.95 -34.89
CA LEU A 3 -32.36 6.48 -34.75
C LEU A 3 -32.00 6.99 -33.35
N MET A 4 -33.00 7.31 -32.52
CA MET A 4 -32.77 7.89 -31.18
C MET A 4 -32.40 6.84 -30.13
N VAL A 5 -32.81 5.58 -30.33
CA VAL A 5 -32.49 4.44 -29.44
C VAL A 5 -31.05 3.99 -29.65
N LEU A 6 -30.55 4.06 -30.89
CA LEU A 6 -29.17 3.69 -31.22
C LEU A 6 -28.14 4.62 -30.56
N ALA A 7 -28.47 5.92 -30.46
CA ALA A 7 -27.61 6.92 -29.82
C ALA A 7 -27.44 6.68 -28.32
N TRP A 8 -28.47 6.18 -27.63
CA TRP A 8 -28.39 5.86 -26.21
C TRP A 8 -27.58 4.59 -25.92
N CYS A 9 -27.61 3.61 -26.82
CA CYS A 9 -26.75 2.42 -26.70
C CYS A 9 -25.26 2.75 -26.87
N LEU A 10 -24.91 3.70 -27.74
CA LEU A 10 -23.52 4.12 -27.92
C LEU A 10 -22.99 4.95 -26.74
N ALA A 11 -23.86 5.71 -26.08
CA ALA A 11 -23.48 6.52 -24.91
C ALA A 11 -23.06 5.69 -23.68
N GLY A 12 -23.53 4.43 -23.58
CA GLY A 12 -23.14 3.51 -22.50
C GLY A 12 -21.70 2.98 -22.61
N LEU A 13 -21.07 3.06 -23.79
CA LEU A 13 -19.71 2.55 -24.02
C LEU A 13 -18.62 3.53 -23.54
N MET A 14 -19.01 4.74 -23.12
CA MET A 14 -18.13 5.79 -22.59
C MET A 14 -18.31 5.97 -21.08
N MET A 15 -18.70 4.91 -20.36
CA MET A 15 -18.60 4.91 -18.91
C MET A 15 -17.17 4.52 -18.53
N PRO A 16 -16.38 5.40 -17.89
CA PRO A 16 -15.13 4.95 -17.29
C PRO A 16 -15.50 3.92 -16.22
N ALA A 17 -15.02 2.69 -16.38
CA ALA A 17 -15.11 1.69 -15.34
C ALA A 17 -14.54 2.33 -14.06
N ARG A 18 -15.36 2.44 -13.01
CA ARG A 18 -14.85 2.89 -11.72
C ARG A 18 -13.81 1.85 -11.30
N ALA A 19 -12.56 2.29 -11.17
CA ALA A 19 -11.52 1.48 -10.55
C ALA A 19 -11.97 1.24 -9.10
N GLN A 20 -12.52 0.06 -8.86
CA GLN A 20 -12.95 -0.35 -7.53
C GLN A 20 -11.69 -0.84 -6.80
N SER A 21 -11.25 -0.06 -5.81
CA SER A 21 -10.23 -0.52 -4.87
C SER A 21 -10.79 -1.70 -4.09
N ASP A 22 -10.03 -2.80 -4.04
CA ASP A 22 -10.40 -4.01 -3.33
C ASP A 22 -10.52 -3.70 -1.82
N PRO A 23 -11.70 -3.88 -1.19
CA PRO A 23 -11.87 -3.62 0.24
C PRO A 23 -11.01 -4.50 1.15
N GLY A 24 -10.42 -5.58 0.61
CA GLY A 24 -9.50 -6.46 1.34
C GLY A 24 -8.02 -6.09 1.19
N ALA A 25 -7.68 -5.06 0.40
CA ALA A 25 -6.30 -4.62 0.29
C ALA A 25 -5.90 -3.83 1.54
N THR A 26 -4.88 -4.31 2.26
CA THR A 26 -4.27 -3.56 3.35
C THR A 26 -3.73 -2.23 2.80
N PRO A 27 -4.19 -1.08 3.33
CA PRO A 27 -3.68 0.20 2.88
C PRO A 27 -2.18 0.27 3.21
N VAL A 28 -1.39 0.74 2.26
CA VAL A 28 0.07 0.91 2.41
C VAL A 28 0.46 2.34 2.07
N VAL A 29 1.39 2.89 2.84
CA VAL A 29 1.96 4.23 2.64
C VAL A 29 3.42 4.10 2.27
N VAL A 30 3.94 5.07 1.52
CA VAL A 30 5.37 5.18 1.25
C VAL A 30 6.01 6.09 2.30
N TYR A 31 6.76 5.50 3.22
CA TYR A 31 7.56 6.21 4.22
C TYR A 31 8.98 6.46 3.69
N THR A 32 9.52 7.66 3.92
CA THR A 32 10.93 7.97 3.62
C THR A 32 11.75 7.84 4.89
N VAL A 33 12.69 6.91 4.91
CA VAL A 33 13.55 6.62 6.06
C VAL A 33 14.38 7.84 6.43
N GLN A 34 14.31 8.28 7.68
CA GLN A 34 15.12 9.40 8.16
C GLN A 34 16.52 8.93 8.62
N PRO A 35 17.52 9.83 8.65
CA PRO A 35 18.83 9.51 9.21
C PRO A 35 18.70 9.05 10.68
N GLY A 36 19.16 7.83 10.96
CA GLY A 36 19.08 7.22 12.30
C GLY A 36 17.87 6.30 12.50
N ASP A 37 16.91 6.28 11.56
CA ASP A 37 15.83 5.29 11.58
C ASP A 37 16.40 3.91 11.24
N THR A 38 15.90 2.91 11.95
CA THR A 38 16.18 1.50 11.66
C THR A 38 14.87 0.79 11.36
N LEU A 39 14.94 -0.27 10.54
CA LEU A 39 13.76 -1.08 10.23
C LEU A 39 13.11 -1.60 11.51
N TRP A 40 13.93 -2.01 12.47
CA TRP A 40 13.49 -2.48 13.77
C TRP A 40 12.82 -1.38 14.60
N GLY A 41 13.39 -0.18 14.64
CA GLY A 41 12.81 0.95 15.38
C GLY A 41 11.49 1.41 14.80
N TYR A 42 11.34 1.33 13.46
CA TYR A 42 10.07 1.60 12.80
C TYR A 42 9.05 0.48 13.06
N ALA A 43 9.43 -0.78 12.86
CA ALA A 43 8.59 -1.95 13.14
C ALA A 43 8.07 -1.94 14.59
N ALA A 44 8.93 -1.65 15.56
CA ALA A 44 8.54 -1.57 16.97
C ALA A 44 7.50 -0.48 17.26
N ARG A 45 7.50 0.62 16.49
CA ARG A 45 6.50 1.68 16.63
C ARG A 45 5.16 1.30 16.01
N ILE A 46 5.18 0.48 14.96
CA ILE A 46 3.97 0.04 14.26
C ILE A 46 3.42 -1.31 14.74
N THR A 47 4.13 -1.98 15.65
CA THR A 47 3.67 -3.25 16.21
C THR A 47 2.65 -2.94 17.31
N PRO A 48 1.42 -3.48 17.26
CA PRO A 48 0.43 -3.29 18.31
C PRO A 48 0.85 -3.95 19.63
N ASP A 49 0.30 -3.49 20.74
CA ASP A 49 0.62 -4.01 22.07
C ASP A 49 0.34 -5.52 22.17
N GLY A 50 1.37 -6.31 22.49
CA GLY A 50 1.32 -7.77 22.52
C GLY A 50 1.64 -8.46 21.19
N GLY A 51 1.88 -7.70 20.12
CA GLY A 51 2.41 -8.19 18.85
C GLY A 51 3.93 -8.45 18.92
N ASN A 52 4.43 -9.25 17.97
CA ASN A 52 5.84 -9.54 17.84
C ASN A 52 6.49 -8.63 16.80
N VAL A 53 7.44 -7.80 17.24
CA VAL A 53 8.18 -6.88 16.37
C VAL A 53 8.93 -7.61 15.27
N ALA A 54 9.41 -8.83 15.53
CA ALA A 54 10.13 -9.62 14.52
C ALA A 54 9.20 -9.99 13.35
N ASP A 55 7.95 -10.33 13.62
CA ASP A 55 6.98 -10.68 12.57
C ASP A 55 6.66 -9.46 11.70
N THR A 56 6.55 -8.29 12.30
CA THR A 56 6.37 -7.01 11.59
C THR A 56 7.60 -6.63 10.77
N VAL A 57 8.81 -6.88 11.28
CA VAL A 57 10.05 -6.71 10.50
C VAL A 57 10.05 -7.62 9.27
N ASP A 58 9.72 -8.90 9.44
CA ASP A 58 9.69 -9.86 8.34
C ASP A 58 8.62 -9.48 7.30
N GLU A 59 7.47 -8.96 7.73
CA GLU A 59 6.45 -8.41 6.84
C GLU A 59 6.98 -7.21 6.05
N LEU A 60 7.62 -6.24 6.71
CA LEU A 60 8.21 -5.09 6.04
C LEU A 60 9.32 -5.49 5.05
N VAL A 61 10.14 -6.48 5.40
CA VAL A 61 11.17 -7.04 4.51
C VAL A 61 10.54 -7.63 3.26
N ARG A 62 9.49 -8.46 3.41
CA ARG A 62 8.77 -9.04 2.27
C ARG A 62 8.10 -7.97 1.41
N LEU A 63 7.41 -7.03 2.04
CA LEU A 63 6.67 -5.96 1.37
C LEU A 63 7.57 -5.06 0.51
N ASN A 64 8.81 -4.86 0.96
CA ASN A 64 9.80 -4.03 0.28
C ASN A 64 10.85 -4.80 -0.50
N ASN A 65 10.77 -6.13 -0.49
CA ASN A 65 11.75 -7.04 -1.08
C ASN A 65 13.19 -6.68 -0.66
N LEU A 66 13.40 -6.46 0.64
CA LEU A 66 14.70 -6.08 1.20
C LEU A 66 15.59 -7.31 1.37
N ASP A 67 16.83 -7.24 0.90
CA ASP A 67 17.83 -8.30 1.14
C ASP A 67 18.45 -8.23 2.55
N SER A 68 18.26 -7.11 3.26
CA SER A 68 18.82 -6.88 4.59
C SER A 68 17.96 -5.89 5.40
N VAL A 69 18.01 -6.04 6.72
CA VAL A 69 17.41 -5.13 7.71
C VAL A 69 18.13 -3.77 7.81
N SER A 70 19.25 -3.61 7.10
CA SER A 70 20.02 -2.37 7.06
C SER A 70 19.38 -1.38 6.08
N LEU A 71 18.67 -0.38 6.62
CA LEU A 71 18.09 0.70 5.81
C LEU A 71 19.09 1.81 5.54
N ARG A 72 18.96 2.46 4.38
CA ARG A 72 19.69 3.69 4.05
C ARG A 72 18.78 4.89 4.27
N ALA A 73 19.32 5.95 4.87
CA ALA A 73 18.59 7.21 5.00
C ALA A 73 18.19 7.74 3.61
N GLY A 74 16.95 8.20 3.48
CA GLY A 74 16.34 8.61 2.20
C GLY A 74 15.76 7.47 1.36
N GLN A 75 15.86 6.22 1.82
CA GLN A 75 15.20 5.10 1.16
C GLN A 75 13.68 5.20 1.31
N ARG A 76 12.95 4.90 0.25
CA ARG A 76 11.49 4.78 0.28
C ARG A 76 11.12 3.37 0.68
N LEU A 77 10.31 3.25 1.73
CA LEU A 77 9.82 2.02 2.30
C LEU A 77 8.30 2.02 2.23
N ILE A 78 7.73 0.99 1.63
CA ILE A 78 6.31 0.65 1.68
C ILE A 78 6.02 0.12 3.08
N VAL A 79 5.11 0.77 3.78
CA VAL A 79 4.74 0.44 5.16
C VAL A 79 3.22 0.24 5.22
N PRO A 80 2.70 -0.64 6.07
CA PRO A 80 1.27 -0.70 6.35
C PRO A 80 0.77 0.66 6.87
N ASP A 81 -0.37 1.13 6.36
CA ASP A 81 -1.03 2.38 6.78
C ASP A 81 -1.81 2.20 8.10
N GLU A 82 -2.25 0.96 8.38
CA GLU A 82 -2.94 0.62 9.62
C GLU A 82 -1.95 0.22 10.71
N VAL A 83 -1.90 1.08 11.73
CA VAL A 83 -1.30 0.83 13.05
C VAL A 83 -2.38 0.98 14.13
#